data_AF-A0A6A4RDB7-F1
#
_entry.id   AF-A0A6A4RDB7-F1
#
_cell.length_a   1.000
_cell.length_b   1.000
_cell.length_c   1.000
_cell.angle_alpha   90.00
_cell.angle_beta   90.00
_cell.angle_gamma   90.00
#
_symmetry.space_group_name_H-M   'P 1'
#
loop_
_entity.id
_entity.type
_entity.pdbx_description
1 polymer ?
#
loop_
_entity_poly.entity_id
_entity_poly.type
_entity_poly.pdbx_seq_one_letter_code
_entity_poly.pdbx_strand_id
1 'polypeptide(L)' 'MSHRLNGTSVDDAKGSLICTLERDPASTAREALEALVDLQGKDGHASRRKMLATILRKATKLLEGGAHGTA' A
#
# COMPACT_ATOMS: atom_id res chain seq x y z
N MET A 1 -11.41 -1.35 9.16
CA MET A 1 -10.69 -2.60 9.50
C MET A 1 -9.17 -2.37 9.46
N SER A 2 -8.68 -1.28 10.08
CA SER A 2 -7.30 -0.77 9.91
C SER A 2 -6.28 -1.35 10.91
N HIS A 3 -6.69 -2.34 11.71
CA HIS A 3 -5.87 -2.90 12.79
C HIS A 3 -4.71 -3.80 12.30
N ARG A 4 -4.81 -4.37 11.10
CA ARG A 4 -3.84 -5.37 10.62
C ARG A 4 -2.48 -4.77 10.27
N LEU A 5 -2.45 -3.50 9.86
CA LEU A 5 -1.25 -2.80 9.41
C LEU A 5 -0.56 -2.01 10.51
N ASN A 6 -1.15 -1.85 11.69
CA ASN A 6 -0.56 -1.03 12.77
C ASN A 6 0.15 -1.88 13.84
N GLY A 7 -0.30 -3.12 14.08
CA GLY A 7 0.26 -4.04 15.08
C GLY A 7 1.20 -5.14 14.56
N THR A 8 1.30 -5.32 13.24
CA THR A 8 2.20 -6.32 12.62
C THR A 8 3.55 -5.71 12.28
N SER A 9 4.60 -6.54 12.24
CA SER A 9 5.94 -6.11 11.84
C SER A 9 5.88 -5.51 10.44
N VAL A 10 6.64 -4.43 10.20
CA VAL A 10 6.61 -3.68 8.93
C VAL A 10 6.86 -4.60 7.72
N ASP A 11 7.68 -5.64 7.89
CA ASP A 11 7.99 -6.63 6.86
C ASP A 11 6.81 -7.57 6.54
N ASP A 12 6.04 -7.96 7.55
CA ASP A 12 4.86 -8.83 7.40
C ASP A 12 3.71 -8.09 6.71
N ALA A 13 3.50 -6.82 7.11
CA ALA A 13 2.57 -5.91 6.45
C ALA A 13 2.95 -5.69 4.97
N LYS A 14 4.24 -5.57 4.68
CA LYS A 14 4.76 -5.46 3.31
C LYS A 14 4.50 -6.73 2.51
N GLY A 15 4.78 -7.91 3.07
CA GLY A 15 4.54 -9.19 2.41
C GLY A 15 3.07 -9.41 2.05
N SER A 16 2.16 -9.16 2.99
CA SER A 16 0.71 -9.28 2.76
C SER A 16 0.21 -8.29 1.71
N LEU A 17 0.71 -7.04 1.72
CA LEU A 17 0.33 -6.04 0.74
C LEU A 17 0.87 -6.37 -0.65
N ILE A 18 2.10 -6.89 -0.78
CA ILE A 18 2.66 -7.32 -2.06
C ILE A 18 1.85 -8.48 -2.66
N CYS A 19 1.50 -9.48 -1.85
CA CYS A 19 0.71 -10.62 -2.32
C CYS A 19 -0.70 -10.18 -2.77
N THR A 20 -1.29 -9.20 -2.08
CA THR A 20 -2.60 -8.64 -2.44
C THR A 20 -2.52 -7.73 -3.67
N LEU A 21 -1.38 -7.06 -3.89
CA LEU A 21 -1.13 -6.17 -5.03
C LEU A 21 -1.29 -6.88 -6.38
N GLU A 22 -0.90 -8.15 -6.46
CA GLU A 22 -1.01 -8.97 -7.68
C GLU A 22 -2.45 -9.42 -7.95
N ARG A 23 -3.26 -9.55 -6.90
CA ARG A 23 -4.65 -10.04 -6.98
C ARG A 23 -5.66 -8.91 -7.12
N ASP A 24 -5.48 -7.83 -6.37
CA ASP A 24 -6.35 -6.66 -6.36
C ASP A 24 -5.53 -5.38 -6.07
N PRO A 25 -4.94 -4.78 -7.12
CA PRO A 25 -4.13 -3.58 -6.95
C PRO A 25 -4.95 -2.36 -6.53
N ALA A 26 -6.25 -2.29 -6.83
CA ALA A 26 -7.11 -1.18 -6.47
C ALA A 26 -7.38 -1.11 -4.96
N SER A 27 -7.76 -2.23 -4.35
CA SER A 27 -7.95 -2.36 -2.90
C SER A 27 -6.63 -2.13 -2.18
N THR A 28 -5.51 -2.65 -2.71
CA THR A 28 -4.18 -2.46 -2.13
C THR A 28 -3.77 -0.97 -2.14
N ALA A 29 -4.03 -0.25 -3.23
CA ALA A 29 -3.79 1.19 -3.30
C ALA A 29 -4.62 1.97 -2.27
N ARG A 30 -5.90 1.61 -2.13
CA ARG A 30 -6.80 2.24 -1.16
C ARG A 30 -6.35 2.01 0.28
N GLU A 31 -6.02 0.78 0.66
CA GLU A 31 -5.54 0.47 2.00
C GLU A 31 -4.21 1.16 2.32
N ALA A 32 -3.28 1.21 1.36
CA ALA A 32 -2.01 1.92 1.53
C ALA A 32 -2.22 3.44 1.71
N LEU A 33 -3.19 4.02 1.00
CA LEU A 33 -3.56 5.43 1.14
C LEU A 33 -4.20 5.71 2.49
N GLU A 34 -5.18 4.91 2.92
CA GLU A 34 -5.82 5.05 4.24
C GLU A 34 -4.80 4.95 5.38
N ALA A 35 -3.84 4.02 5.29
CA ALA A 35 -2.76 3.90 6.26
C ALA A 35 -1.80 5.11 6.23
N LEU A 36 -1.52 5.71 5.06
CA LEU A 36 -0.73 6.93 4.98
C LEU A 36 -1.43 8.12 5.61
N VAL A 37 -2.74 8.23 5.43
CA VAL A 37 -3.58 9.26 6.07
C VAL A 37 -3.59 9.07 7.59
N ASP A 38 -3.75 7.85 8.10
CA ASP A 38 -3.69 7.57 9.55
C ASP A 38 -2.32 7.92 10.17
N LEU A 39 -1.25 7.76 9.40
CA LEU A 39 0.11 8.09 9.82
C LEU A 39 0.48 9.56 9.59
N GLN A 40 -0.40 10.35 8.96
CA GLN A 40 -0.16 11.78 8.74
C GLN A 40 -0.18 12.50 10.10
N GLY A 41 0.89 13.26 10.38
CA GLY A 41 1.05 13.96 11.66
C GLY A 41 1.55 13.10 12.83
N LYS A 42 1.81 11.80 12.63
CA LYS A 42 2.45 10.93 13.63
C LYS A 42 3.96 10.88 13.43
N ASP A 43 4.73 11.32 14.42
CA ASP A 43 6.18 11.23 14.45
C ASP A 43 6.68 9.78 14.63
N GLY A 44 7.90 9.49 14.17
CA GLY A 44 8.53 8.15 14.32
C GLY A 44 8.17 7.11 13.24
N HIS A 45 7.19 7.36 12.37
CA HIS A 45 6.75 6.39 11.35
C HIS A 45 7.33 6.63 9.94
N ALA A 46 8.51 7.25 9.83
CA ALA A 46 9.13 7.59 8.54
C ALA A 46 9.34 6.36 7.62
N SER A 47 9.82 5.25 8.18
CA SER A 47 10.03 4.00 7.43
C SER A 47 8.71 3.39 6.95
N ARG A 48 7.66 3.44 7.78
CA ARG A 48 6.32 2.92 7.43
C ARG A 48 5.67 3.76 6.34
N ARG A 49 5.81 5.09 6.40
CA ARG A 49 5.36 6.01 5.34
C ARG A 49 6.07 5.74 4.01
N LYS A 50 7.40 5.57 4.03
CA LYS A 50 8.17 5.22 2.82
C LYS A 50 7.73 3.89 2.21
N MET A 51 7.49 2.87 3.04
CA MET A 51 7.00 1.58 2.60
C MET A 51 5.62 1.68 1.93
N LEU A 52 4.66 2.31 2.61
CA LEU A 52 3.29 2.46 2.10
C LEU A 52 3.27 3.29 0.80
N ALA A 53 4.06 4.37 0.73
CA ALA A 53 4.19 5.15 -0.50
C ALA A 53 4.78 4.34 -1.67
N THR A 54 5.71 3.43 -1.39
CA THR A 54 6.28 2.53 -2.42
C THR A 54 5.25 1.52 -2.92
N ILE A 55 4.46 0.95 -2.01
CA ILE A 55 3.38 0.01 -2.36
C ILE A 55 2.28 0.72 -3.15
N LEU A 56 1.87 1.91 -2.72
CA LEU A 56 0.91 2.75 -3.44
C LEU A 56 1.39 3.01 -4.88
N ARG A 57 2.65 3.44 -5.06
CA ARG A 57 3.22 3.65 -6.40
C ARG A 57 3.21 2.39 -7.26
N LYS A 58 3.52 1.21 -6.69
CA LYS A 58 3.47 -0.07 -7.39
C LYS A 58 2.03 -0.42 -7.81
N ALA A 59 1.07 -0.22 -6.91
CA ALA A 59 -0.33 -0.49 -7.15
C ALA A 59 -0.88 0.42 -8.25
N THR A 60 -0.63 1.73 -8.16
CA THR A 60 -0.97 2.70 -9.21
C THR A 60 -0.35 2.32 -10.54
N LYS A 61 0.92 1.95 -10.58
CA LYS A 61 1.57 1.51 -11.83
C LYS A 61 0.91 0.26 -12.44
N LEU A 62 0.43 -0.68 -11.64
CA LEU A 62 -0.32 -1.83 -12.13
C LEU A 62 -1.70 -1.46 -12.64
N LEU A 63 -2.38 -0.52 -11.98
CA LEU A 63 -3.67 0.02 -12.41
C LEU A 63 -3.53 0.79 -13.73
N GLU A 64 -2.47 1.60 -13.88
CA GLU A 64 -2.19 2.34 -15.11
C GLU A 64 -1.65 1.42 -16.22
N GLY A 65 -0.85 0.42 -15.88
CA GLY A 65 -0.39 -0.61 -16.81
C GLY A 65 -1.50 -1.54 -17.30
N GLY A 66 -2.56 -1.72 -16.52
CA GLY A 66 -3.81 -2.39 -16.94
C GLY A 66 -4.70 -1.53 -17.84
N ALA A 67 -4.43 -0.22 -17.94
CA ALA A 67 -5.15 0.70 -18.83
C ALA A 67 -4.47 0.88 -20.21
N HIS A 68 -3.40 0.15 -20.51
CA HIS A 68 -2.73 0.14 -21.81
C HIS A 68 -2.69 -1.27 -22.43
N GLY A 69 -3.89 -1.84 -22.60
CA GLY A 69 -4.15 -3.09 -23.32
C GLY A 69 -5.27 -2.94 -24.35
N THR A 70 -5.42 -1.77 -24.97
CA THR A 70 -6.27 -1.55 -26.14
C THR A 70 -5.56 -0.63 -27.12
N ALA A 71 -4.72 -1.20 -27.99
CA ALA A 71 -4.51 -0.83 -29.38
C ALA A 71 -3.49 -1.76 -30.01
#